data_AF-A0A1V4QHV7-F1
#
_entry.id   AF-A0A1V4QHV7-F1
#
_cell.length_a   1.000
_cell.length_b   1.000
_cell.length_c   1.000
_cell.angle_alpha   90.00
_cell.angle_beta   90.00
_cell.angle_gamma   90.00
#
_symmetry.space_group_name_H-M   'P 1'
#
loop_
_entity.id
_entity.type
_entity.pdbx_description
1 polymer ?
#
loop_
_entity_poly.entity_id
_entity_poly.type
_entity_poly.pdbx_seq_one_letter_code
_entity_poly.pdbx_strand_id
1 'polypeptide(L)'
;MNNKFKALRIISVVLKVIAWIVAVFTVIGFLAMLVGGAALTGFGARYGNIPSFGPIGAVGMAFYILIIGAIWFISLLAGADLILVILAIEENTRSLRSQAPTS
;
A
#
# COMPACT_ATOMS: atom_id res chain seq x y z
N MET A 1 23.59 -19.52 5.86
CA MET A 1 23.08 -18.19 5.43
C MET A 1 23.23 -17.21 6.59
N ASN A 2 23.81 -16.03 6.37
CA ASN A 2 23.95 -15.03 7.43
C ASN A 2 22.57 -14.59 7.97
N ASN A 3 22.40 -14.50 9.29
CA ASN A 3 21.12 -14.17 9.94
C ASN A 3 20.47 -12.88 9.41
N LYS A 4 21.28 -11.92 8.95
CA LYS A 4 20.83 -10.66 8.33
C LYS A 4 19.99 -10.87 7.05
N PHE A 5 20.35 -11.83 6.21
CA PHE A 5 19.63 -12.14 4.95
C PHE A 5 18.25 -12.73 5.24
N LYS A 6 18.17 -13.58 6.27
CA LYS A 6 16.92 -14.18 6.72
C LYS A 6 15.98 -13.11 7.29
N ALA A 7 16.51 -12.19 8.09
CA ALA A 7 15.73 -11.07 8.65
C ALA A 7 15.17 -10.15 7.55
N LEU A 8 16.01 -9.74 6.58
CA LEU A 8 15.58 -8.85 5.50
C LEU A 8 14.51 -9.49 4.60
N ARG A 9 14.61 -10.80 4.34
CA ARG A 9 13.58 -11.56 3.61
C ARG A 9 12.25 -11.57 4.37
N ILE A 10 12.28 -11.75 5.69
CA ILE A 10 11.07 -11.68 6.53
C ILE A 10 10.46 -10.28 6.49
N ILE A 11 11.28 -9.24 6.62
CA ILE A 11 10.82 -7.84 6.57
C ILE A 11 10.13 -7.54 5.24
N SER A 12 10.68 -8.00 4.11
CA SER A 12 10.03 -7.87 2.81
C SER A 12 8.64 -8.52 2.78
N VAL A 13 8.51 -9.75 3.27
CA VAL A 13 7.19 -10.43 3.33
C VAL A 13 6.21 -9.66 4.21
N VAL A 14 6.65 -9.17 5.37
CA VAL A 14 5.81 -8.36 6.27
C VAL A 14 5.38 -7.07 5.59
N LEU A 15 6.27 -6.36 4.89
CA LEU A 15 5.93 -5.14 4.15
C LEU A 15 4.89 -5.41 3.05
N LYS A 16 4.96 -6.55 2.35
CA LYS A 16 3.93 -6.94 1.38
C LYS A 16 2.57 -7.16 2.04
N VAL A 17 2.54 -7.85 3.18
CA VAL A 17 1.30 -8.06 3.94
C VAL A 17 0.70 -6.72 4.37
N ILE A 18 1.52 -5.82 4.91
CA ILE A 18 1.09 -4.47 5.29
C ILE A 18 0.57 -3.69 4.07
N ALA A 19 1.25 -3.77 2.92
CA ALA A 19 0.80 -3.13 1.69
C ALA A 19 -0.62 -3.60 1.33
N TRP A 20 -0.87 -4.90 1.30
CA TRP A 20 -2.20 -5.45 1.02
C TRP A 20 -3.26 -5.03 2.05
N ILE A 21 -2.90 -4.95 3.33
CA ILE A 21 -3.79 -4.42 4.37
C ILE A 21 -4.17 -2.97 4.06
N VAL A 22 -3.19 -2.12 3.73
CA VAL A 22 -3.42 -0.73 3.34
C VAL A 22 -4.32 -0.64 2.10
N ALA A 23 -4.11 -1.49 1.10
CA ALA A 23 -4.96 -1.53 -0.10
C ALA A 23 -6.42 -1.87 0.25
N VAL A 24 -6.64 -2.88 1.09
CA VAL A 24 -7.99 -3.28 1.53
C VAL A 24 -8.68 -2.13 2.27
N PHE A 25 -7.99 -1.51 3.24
CA PHE A 25 -8.56 -0.36 3.96
C PHE A 25 -8.80 0.85 3.07
N THR A 26 -7.95 1.08 2.07
CA THR A 26 -8.14 2.14 1.07
C THR A 26 -9.42 1.92 0.28
N VAL A 27 -9.64 0.69 -0.20
CA VAL A 27 -10.86 0.35 -0.97
C VAL A 27 -12.11 0.47 -0.09
N ILE A 28 -12.06 -0.03 1.15
CA ILE A 28 -13.17 0.11 2.10
C ILE A 28 -13.45 1.59 2.37
N GLY A 29 -12.43 2.39 2.65
CA GLY A 29 -12.56 3.83 2.89
C GLY A 29 -13.13 4.58 1.69
N PHE A 30 -12.68 4.24 0.48
CA PHE A 30 -13.22 4.78 -0.77
C PHE A 30 -14.73 4.50 -0.91
N LEU A 31 -15.13 3.24 -0.75
CA LEU A 31 -16.54 2.84 -0.85
C LEU A 31 -17.39 3.47 0.25
N ALA A 32 -16.90 3.48 1.49
CA ALA A 32 -17.57 4.11 2.61
C ALA A 32 -17.78 5.62 2.38
N MET A 33 -16.79 6.31 1.81
CA MET A 33 -16.90 7.73 1.51
C MET A 33 -17.86 7.99 0.34
N LEU A 34 -17.85 7.14 -0.69
CA LEU A 34 -18.70 7.28 -1.87
C LEU A 34 -20.17 7.05 -1.54
N VAL A 35 -20.48 6.01 -0.76
CA VAL A 35 -21.85 5.70 -0.32
C VAL A 35 -22.29 6.62 0.82
N GLY A 36 -21.44 6.77 1.84
CA GLY A 36 -21.73 7.58 3.02
C GLY A 36 -21.86 9.07 2.69
N GLY A 37 -21.01 9.60 1.80
CA GLY A 37 -21.10 10.99 1.35
C GLY A 37 -22.38 11.30 0.58
N ALA A 38 -22.86 10.37 -0.25
CA ALA A 38 -24.15 10.51 -0.93
C ALA A 38 -25.33 10.45 0.07
N ALA A 39 -25.28 9.56 1.06
CA ALA A 39 -26.32 9.47 2.08
C ALA A 39 -26.37 10.70 3.01
N LEU A 40 -25.21 11.20 3.46
CA LEU A 40 -25.08 12.37 4.33
C LEU A 40 -25.55 13.66 3.66
N THR A 41 -25.25 13.84 2.37
CA THR A 41 -25.71 15.01 1.61
C THR A 41 -27.22 15.04 1.46
N GLY A 42 -27.86 13.89 1.21
CA GLY A 42 -29.33 13.77 1.18
C GLY A 42 -29.99 14.02 2.54
N PHE A 43 -29.34 13.65 3.64
CA PHE A 43 -29.84 13.88 5.00
C PHE A 43 -29.70 15.37 5.40
N GLY A 44 -28.55 15.99 5.14
CA GLY A 44 -28.31 17.41 5.41
C GLY A 44 -29.23 18.34 4.61
N ALA A 45 -29.58 17.96 3.38
CA ALA A 45 -30.57 18.70 2.58
C ALA A 45 -32.00 18.67 3.17
N ARG A 46 -32.35 17.65 3.96
CA ARG A 46 -33.71 17.45 4.52
C ARG A 46 -33.86 17.91 5.97
N TYR A 47 -32.81 17.79 6.78
CA TYR A 47 -32.87 18.01 8.23
C TYR A 47 -32.00 19.17 8.75
N GLY A 48 -31.38 19.94 7.86
CA GLY A 48 -30.63 21.16 8.22
C GLY A 48 -29.11 21.01 8.17
N ASN A 49 -28.46 22.14 8.44
CA ASN A 49 -27.09 22.58 8.15
C ASN A 49 -25.94 21.68 8.69
N ILE A 50 -25.93 20.38 8.38
CA ILE A 50 -24.76 19.53 8.58
C ILE A 50 -23.69 20.04 7.62
N PRO A 51 -22.48 20.39 8.12
CA PRO A 51 -21.36 20.75 7.25
C PRO A 51 -21.04 19.55 6.36
N SER A 52 -21.56 19.57 5.13
CA SER A 52 -21.31 18.55 4.12
C SER A 52 -20.64 19.24 2.95
N PHE A 53 -19.61 18.61 2.38
CA PHE A 53 -18.90 19.11 1.21
C PHE A 53 -19.73 19.08 -0.08
N GLY A 54 -21.04 18.83 0.02
CA GLY A 54 -21.92 18.58 -1.11
C GLY A 54 -21.59 17.27 -1.84
N PRO A 55 -22.44 16.82 -2.78
CA PRO A 55 -22.21 15.58 -3.52
C PRO A 55 -20.89 15.58 -4.30
N ILE A 56 -20.53 16.71 -4.90
CA ILE A 56 -19.29 16.86 -5.68
C ILE A 56 -18.05 16.75 -4.78
N GLY A 57 -18.07 17.37 -3.59
CA GLY A 57 -16.94 17.30 -2.66
C GLY A 57 -16.77 15.92 -2.03
N ALA A 58 -17.86 15.18 -1.80
CA ALA A 58 -17.81 13.80 -1.33
C ALA A 58 -17.14 12.86 -2.35
N VAL A 59 -17.52 12.97 -3.63
CA VAL A 59 -16.88 12.22 -4.72
C VAL A 59 -15.40 12.59 -4.83
N GLY A 60 -15.09 13.89 -4.80
CA GLY A 60 -13.71 14.38 -4.81
C GLY A 60 -12.86 13.79 -3.70
N MET A 61 -13.36 13.78 -2.45
CA MET A 61 -12.62 13.18 -1.33
C MET A 61 -12.50 11.67 -1.42
N ALA A 62 -13.51 10.96 -1.95
CA ALA A 62 -13.38 9.52 -2.18
C ALA A 62 -12.21 9.23 -3.13
N PHE A 63 -12.13 9.92 -4.27
CA PHE A 63 -11.02 9.75 -5.20
C PHE A 63 -9.67 10.21 -4.64
N TYR A 64 -9.65 11.27 -3.82
CA TYR A 64 -8.43 11.67 -3.10
C TYR A 64 -7.91 10.54 -2.21
N ILE A 65 -8.78 9.93 -1.40
CA ILE A 65 -8.42 8.78 -0.54
C ILE A 65 -7.91 7.62 -1.38
N LEU A 66 -8.58 7.31 -2.49
CA LEU A 66 -8.18 6.22 -3.39
C LEU A 66 -6.80 6.45 -3.99
N ILE A 67 -6.51 7.67 -4.48
CA ILE A 67 -5.23 8.02 -5.09
C ILE A 67 -4.10 7.96 -4.06
N ILE A 68 -4.28 8.59 -2.90
CA ILE A 68 -3.26 8.60 -1.84
C ILE A 68 -3.03 7.17 -1.33
N GLY A 69 -4.08 6.40 -1.09
CA GLY A 69 -3.95 5.00 -0.67
C GLY A 69 -3.29 4.11 -1.71
N ALA A 70 -3.56 4.33 -3.01
CA ALA A 70 -2.89 3.63 -4.10
C ALA A 70 -1.39 3.95 -4.15
N ILE A 71 -1.00 5.22 -3.98
CA ILE A 71 0.41 5.62 -3.90
C ILE A 71 1.10 4.93 -2.72
N TRP A 72 0.47 4.90 -1.54
CA TRP A 72 1.00 4.21 -0.36
C TRP A 72 1.15 2.69 -0.59
N PHE A 73 0.13 2.05 -1.16
CA PHE A 73 0.17 0.64 -1.51
C PHE A 73 1.33 0.31 -2.46
N ILE A 74 1.45 1.05 -3.56
CA ILE A 74 2.49 0.85 -4.57
C ILE A 74 3.87 1.07 -3.94
N SER A 75 4.04 2.12 -3.13
CA SER A 75 5.31 2.44 -2.49
C SER A 75 5.76 1.34 -1.52
N LEU A 76 4.84 0.81 -0.70
CA LEU A 76 5.14 -0.28 0.22
C LEU A 76 5.46 -1.59 -0.52
N LEU A 77 4.67 -1.92 -1.55
CA LEU A 77 4.87 -3.13 -2.33
C LEU A 77 6.19 -3.08 -3.11
N ALA A 78 6.46 -1.96 -3.80
CA ALA A 78 7.70 -1.75 -4.53
C ALA A 78 8.92 -1.76 -3.58
N GLY A 79 8.81 -1.14 -2.40
CA GLY A 79 9.86 -1.19 -1.38
C GLY A 79 10.13 -2.63 -0.91
N ALA A 80 9.10 -3.44 -0.72
CA ALA A 80 9.25 -4.84 -0.36
C ALA A 80 9.93 -5.66 -1.48
N ASP A 81 9.57 -5.42 -2.74
CA ASP A 81 10.17 -6.10 -3.89
C ASP A 81 11.62 -5.69 -4.12
N LEU A 82 11.94 -4.40 -3.93
CA LEU A 82 13.31 -3.90 -4.03
C LEU A 82 14.25 -4.63 -3.05
N ILE A 83 13.79 -4.90 -1.82
CA ILE A 83 14.56 -5.68 -0.83
C ILE A 83 14.85 -7.09 -1.37
N LEU A 84 13.88 -7.76 -1.98
CA LEU A 84 14.07 -9.10 -2.53
C LEU A 84 15.02 -9.10 -3.71
N VAL A 85 14.94 -8.09 -4.59
CA VAL A 85 15.85 -7.93 -5.72
C VAL A 85 17.29 -7.76 -5.23
N ILE A 86 17.53 -6.89 -4.24
CA ILE A 86 18.86 -6.69 -3.67
C ILE A 86 19.41 -7.99 -3.06
N LEU A 87 18.59 -8.71 -2.28
CA LEU A 87 18.98 -10.01 -1.71
C LEU A 87 19.33 -11.03 -2.79
N ALA A 88 18.54 -11.08 -3.88
CA ALA A 88 18.78 -12.00 -4.98
C ALA A 88 20.10 -11.69 -5.71
N ILE A 89 20.42 -10.41 -5.90
CA ILE A 89 21.72 -9.98 -6.47
C ILE A 89 22.87 -10.46 -5.57
N GLU A 90 22.78 -10.24 -4.26
CA GLU A 90 23.82 -10.65 -3.31
C GLU A 90 23.98 -12.18 -3.22
N GLU A 91 22.88 -12.93 -3.24
CA GLU A 91 22.88 -14.39 -3.28
C GLU A 91 23.58 -14.91 -4.56
N ASN A 92 23.29 -14.31 -5.72
CA ASN A 92 23.92 -14.65 -6.99
C ASN A 92 25.41 -14.27 -7.05
N THR A 93 25.81 -13.11 -6.54
CA THR A 93 27.23 -12.72 -6.51
C THR A 93 28.05 -13.67 -5.62
N ARG A 94 27.49 -14.16 -4.51
CA ARG A 94 28.17 -15.12 -3.62
C ARG A 94 28.28 -16.50 -4.23
N SER A 95 27.24 -16.99 -4.91
CA SER A 95 27.28 -18.29 -5.57
C SER A 95 28.37 -18.31 -6.65
N LEU A 96 28.47 -17.26 -7.47
CA LEU A 96 29.53 -17.11 -8.46
C LEU A 96 30.93 -17.10 -7.82
N ARG A 97 31.13 -16.35 -6.74
CA ARG A 97 32.43 -16.32 -6.03
C ARG A 97 32.81 -17.68 -5.44
N SER A 98 31.83 -18.44 -4.95
CA SER A 98 32.09 -19.79 -4.42
C SER A 98 32.43 -20.83 -5.50
N GLN A 99 32.06 -20.57 -6.75
CA GLN A 99 32.33 -21.45 -7.90
C GLN A 99 33.57 -21.05 -8.70
N ALA A 100 34.21 -19.92 -8.36
CA ALA A 100 35.44 -19.50 -9.01
C ALA A 100 36.55 -20.53 -8.72
N PRO A 101 37.16 -21.15 -9.75
CA PRO A 101 38.26 -22.07 -9.55
C PRO A 101 39.43 -21.31 -8.92
N THR A 102 39.91 -21.79 -7.78
CA THR A 102 41.16 -21.34 -7.19
C THR A 102 42.29 -21.76 -8.12
N SER A 103 42.67 -20.89 -9.06
CA SER A 103 43.92 -20.99 -9.82
C SER A 103 45.10 -20.68 -8.93
#